data_AF-Q32MY8-F1
#
_entry.id   AF-Q32MY8-F1
#
_cell.length_a   1.000
_cell.length_b   1.000
_cell.length_c   1.000
_cell.angle_alpha   90.00
_cell.angle_beta   90.00
_cell.angle_gamma   90.00
#
_symmetry.space_group_name_H-M   'P 1'
#
loop_
_entity.id
_entity.type
_entity.pdbx_description
1 polymer ?
#
loop_
_entity_poly.entity_id
_entity_poly.type
_entity_poly.pdbx_seq_one_letter_code
_entity_poly.pdbx_strand_id
1 'polypeptide(L)'
;MRIPVDPSTSRRFSPPSSSLQPGKMSDVSPVVAAQQQQQQQQQQQQQQQQQQQQQQQEAAAAAAAAAAAVPRLRPPHDNRTMVEIIADHPAELVRTDSPNFLCSVLPSHWRCNKTLPVAFKVVALGEVPDGTVVTVMAGNDENYSAELRNASAVMKNQVARFNDLRFVGRSG
;
A
#
# COMPACT_ATOMS: atom_id res chain seq x y z
N MET A 1 27.59 -5.40 48.03
CA MET A 1 27.05 -4.05 47.78
C MET A 1 25.59 -4.20 47.36
N ARG A 2 24.66 -3.66 48.15
CA ARG A 2 23.22 -3.67 47.86
C ARG A 2 22.85 -2.42 47.07
N ILE A 3 22.09 -2.58 46.00
CA ILE A 3 21.49 -1.50 45.21
C ILE A 3 19.99 -1.55 45.51
N PRO A 4 19.36 -0.51 46.08
CA PRO A 4 17.91 -0.46 46.25
C PRO A 4 17.23 -0.09 44.93
N VAL A 5 16.11 -0.76 44.63
CA VAL A 5 15.21 -0.43 43.53
C VAL A 5 13.98 0.25 44.14
N ASP A 6 13.72 1.50 43.76
CA ASP A 6 12.56 2.27 44.21
C ASP A 6 11.28 1.81 43.46
N PRO A 7 10.16 1.56 44.16
CA PRO A 7 8.91 1.13 43.55
C PRO A 7 7.88 2.28 43.51
N SER A 8 8.06 3.29 42.67
CA SER A 8 6.91 4.17 42.32
C SER A 8 7.09 4.98 41.05
N THR A 9 6.61 4.45 39.92
CA THR A 9 6.19 5.28 38.79
C THR A 9 4.81 4.84 38.30
N SER A 10 3.81 5.02 39.16
CA SER A 10 2.42 5.05 38.72
C SER A 10 2.21 6.32 37.89
N ARG A 11 2.06 6.13 36.58
CA ARG A 11 1.60 7.17 35.65
C ARG A 11 0.18 7.58 36.00
N ARG A 12 0.04 8.62 36.82
CA ARG A 12 -1.24 9.30 37.04
C ARG A 12 -1.40 10.37 35.98
N PHE A 13 -2.23 10.06 34.98
CA PHE A 13 -2.81 11.05 34.07
C PHE A 13 -3.65 12.04 34.91
N SER A 14 -3.21 13.29 34.97
CA SER A 14 -4.05 14.40 35.42
C SER A 14 -4.61 15.10 34.18
N PRO A 15 -5.93 15.08 33.93
CA PRO A 15 -6.50 15.92 32.88
C PRO A 15 -6.45 17.39 33.33
N PRO A 16 -6.27 18.37 32.41
CA PRO A 16 -6.40 19.76 32.77
C PRO A 16 -7.88 20.10 33.03
N SER A 17 -8.18 20.60 34.23
CA SER A 17 -9.46 21.22 34.55
C SER A 17 -9.64 22.48 33.72
N SER A 18 -10.68 22.51 32.89
CA SER A 18 -11.16 23.72 32.22
C SER A 18 -11.83 24.61 33.27
N SER A 19 -11.07 25.55 33.83
CA SER A 19 -11.59 26.56 34.76
C SER A 19 -12.09 27.75 33.95
N LEU A 20 -13.40 27.86 33.80
CA LEU A 20 -14.08 29.06 33.33
C LEU A 20 -13.83 30.21 34.33
N GLN A 21 -13.20 31.29 33.86
CA GLN A 21 -13.23 32.58 34.54
C GLN A 21 -13.84 33.64 33.61
N PRO A 22 -14.88 34.37 34.03
CA PRO A 22 -15.37 35.53 33.32
C PRO A 22 -14.71 36.82 33.83
N GLY A 23 -14.16 37.61 32.91
CA GLY A 23 -14.04 39.07 33.04
C GLY A 23 -12.70 39.62 33.56
N LYS A 24 -11.98 40.38 32.72
CA LYS A 24 -12.14 41.83 32.62
C LYS A 24 -11.28 42.41 31.49
N MET A 25 -11.90 43.39 30.81
CA MET A 25 -11.40 44.44 29.92
C MET A 25 -9.90 44.78 30.02
N SER A 26 -9.20 44.82 28.87
CA SER A 26 -8.03 45.69 28.63
C SER A 26 -7.85 45.90 27.12
N ASP A 27 -8.03 47.16 26.73
CA ASP A 27 -7.62 47.85 25.51
C ASP A 27 -6.83 47.03 24.46
N VAL A 28 -7.49 46.65 23.35
CA VAL A 28 -6.85 46.03 22.18
C VAL A 28 -6.64 47.11 21.14
N SER A 29 -5.39 47.55 21.00
CA SER A 29 -4.93 48.34 19.85
C SER A 29 -5.25 47.60 18.54
N PRO A 30 -5.85 48.25 17.53
CA PRO A 30 -6.40 47.58 16.34
C PRO A 30 -5.35 46.92 15.42
N VAL A 31 -4.06 47.07 15.70
CA VAL A 31 -2.98 46.53 14.87
C VAL A 31 -2.70 45.04 15.12
N VAL A 32 -2.84 44.56 16.35
CA VAL A 32 -2.53 43.16 16.69
C VAL A 32 -3.63 42.18 16.26
N ALA A 33 -4.90 42.60 16.30
CA ALA A 33 -6.02 41.79 15.82
C ALA A 33 -5.98 41.61 14.30
N ALA A 34 -5.59 42.66 13.55
CA ALA A 34 -5.42 42.59 12.11
C ALA A 34 -4.26 41.66 11.71
N GLN A 35 -3.16 41.69 12.45
CA GLN A 35 -2.00 40.84 12.17
C GLN A 35 -2.26 39.36 12.49
N GLN A 36 -3.06 39.07 13.54
CA GLN A 36 -3.44 37.71 13.88
C GLN A 36 -4.49 37.12 12.91
N GLN A 37 -5.39 37.95 12.37
CA GLN A 37 -6.29 37.53 11.29
C GLN A 37 -5.54 37.22 9.98
N GLN A 38 -4.50 38.00 9.64
CA GLN A 38 -3.71 37.75 8.44
C GLN A 38 -2.95 36.41 8.52
N GLN A 39 -2.44 36.05 9.70
CA GLN A 39 -1.70 34.79 9.89
C GLN A 39 -2.63 33.55 9.81
N GLN A 40 -3.88 33.66 10.28
CA GLN A 40 -4.89 32.60 10.13
C GLN A 40 -5.30 32.37 8.66
N GLN A 41 -5.40 33.44 7.87
CA GLN A 41 -5.75 33.33 6.44
C GLN A 41 -4.66 32.62 5.62
N GLN A 42 -3.39 32.80 5.97
CA GLN A 42 -2.27 32.15 5.29
C GLN A 42 -2.20 30.64 5.54
N GLN A 43 -2.62 30.17 6.72
CA GLN A 43 -2.68 28.74 7.06
C GLN A 43 -3.78 27.99 6.29
N GLN A 44 -4.91 28.65 6.01
CA GLN A 44 -6.00 28.05 5.21
C GLN A 44 -5.61 27.83 3.74
N GLN A 45 -4.81 28.73 3.15
CA GLN A 45 -4.34 28.54 1.76
C GLN A 45 -3.41 27.33 1.59
N GLN A 46 -2.57 27.01 2.58
CA GLN A 46 -1.70 25.83 2.49
C GLN A 46 -2.47 24.51 2.51
N GLN A 47 -3.58 24.40 3.26
CA GLN A 47 -4.38 23.18 3.28
C GLN A 47 -5.09 22.92 1.94
N GLN A 48 -5.53 23.96 1.22
CA GLN A 48 -6.16 23.76 -0.10
C GLN A 48 -5.16 23.24 -1.16
N GLN A 49 -3.89 23.64 -1.11
CA GLN A 49 -2.89 23.13 -2.06
C GLN A 49 -2.58 21.64 -1.85
N GLN A 50 -2.59 21.14 -0.61
CA GLN A 50 -2.38 19.71 -0.36
C GLN A 50 -3.53 18.84 -0.89
N GLN A 51 -4.78 19.31 -0.81
CA GLN A 51 -5.92 18.55 -1.36
C GLN A 51 -5.88 18.46 -2.89
N GLN A 52 -5.41 19.49 -3.61
CA GLN A 52 -5.25 19.41 -5.06
C GLN A 52 -4.15 18.42 -5.50
N GLN A 53 -3.05 18.30 -4.74
CA GLN A 53 -2.03 17.29 -5.04
C GLN A 53 -2.53 15.86 -4.80
N GLN A 54 -3.33 15.63 -3.75
CA GLN A 54 -3.98 14.33 -3.56
C GLN A 54 -4.95 13.99 -4.69
N GLN A 55 -5.79 14.94 -5.12
CA GLN A 55 -6.69 14.70 -6.26
C GLN A 55 -5.94 14.51 -7.59
N GLN A 56 -4.79 15.15 -7.82
CA GLN A 56 -3.97 14.86 -9.01
C GLN A 56 -3.27 13.51 -8.94
N GLN A 57 -2.82 13.06 -7.76
CA GLN A 57 -2.30 11.69 -7.60
C GLN A 57 -3.40 10.64 -7.71
N GLU A 58 -4.60 10.91 -7.22
CA GLU A 58 -5.75 10.01 -7.30
C GLU A 58 -6.36 10.01 -8.71
N ALA A 59 -6.35 11.16 -9.42
CA ALA A 59 -6.71 11.25 -10.83
C ALA A 59 -5.62 10.69 -11.75
N ALA A 60 -4.33 10.76 -11.40
CA ALA A 60 -3.25 10.08 -12.13
C ALA A 60 -3.24 8.56 -11.87
N ALA A 61 -3.58 8.13 -10.65
CA ALA A 61 -3.81 6.71 -10.34
C ALA A 61 -5.08 6.20 -11.02
N ALA A 62 -6.15 7.01 -11.07
CA ALA A 62 -7.37 6.70 -11.80
C ALA A 62 -7.17 6.80 -13.32
N ALA A 63 -6.31 7.67 -13.84
CA ALA A 63 -5.95 7.75 -15.25
C ALA A 63 -4.96 6.65 -15.66
N ALA A 64 -4.10 6.17 -14.76
CA ALA A 64 -3.32 4.95 -14.95
C ALA A 64 -4.23 3.70 -14.90
N ALA A 65 -5.24 3.70 -14.02
CA ALA A 65 -6.28 2.67 -13.98
C ALA A 65 -7.27 2.77 -15.16
N ALA A 66 -7.51 3.97 -15.71
CA ALA A 66 -8.40 4.21 -16.84
C ALA A 66 -7.68 4.12 -18.20
N ALA A 67 -6.35 4.30 -18.25
CA ALA A 67 -5.54 3.89 -19.38
C ALA A 67 -5.49 2.36 -19.51
N ALA A 68 -5.67 1.62 -18.40
CA ALA A 68 -5.97 0.20 -18.42
C ALA A 68 -7.44 -0.11 -18.82
N ALA A 69 -8.31 0.90 -18.90
CA ALA A 69 -9.73 0.78 -19.24
C ALA A 69 -10.13 1.59 -20.49
N VAL A 70 -9.23 1.75 -21.47
CA VAL A 70 -9.66 2.12 -22.83
C VAL A 70 -10.36 0.90 -23.42
N PRO A 71 -11.68 0.96 -23.71
CA PRO A 71 -12.35 -0.09 -24.45
C PRO A 71 -11.95 0.10 -25.91
N ARG A 72 -10.73 -0.32 -26.26
CA ARG A 72 -10.41 -0.59 -27.66
C ARG A 72 -11.29 -1.77 -28.04
N LEU A 73 -12.25 -1.49 -28.93
CA LEU A 73 -13.00 -2.47 -29.71
C LEU A 73 -12.02 -3.50 -30.27
N ARG A 74 -11.74 -4.56 -29.50
CA ARG A 74 -10.95 -5.70 -29.92
C ARG A 74 -11.83 -6.94 -29.76
N PRO A 75 -11.82 -7.84 -30.75
CA PRO A 75 -12.73 -8.98 -30.81
C PRO A 75 -12.68 -9.81 -29.52
N PRO A 76 -13.80 -10.46 -29.13
CA PRO A 76 -13.86 -11.28 -27.94
C PRO A 76 -12.92 -12.48 -28.12
N HIS A 77 -12.04 -12.64 -27.13
CA HIS A 77 -11.35 -13.87 -26.76
C HIS A 77 -10.92 -14.80 -27.90
N ASP A 78 -9.63 -14.75 -28.25
CA ASP A 78 -8.85 -15.97 -28.44
C ASP A 78 -7.37 -15.63 -28.26
N ASN A 79 -6.78 -16.13 -27.18
CA ASN A 79 -5.34 -16.21 -26.93
C ASN A 79 -4.56 -14.90 -27.02
N ARG A 80 -4.68 -14.06 -25.97
CA ARG A 80 -3.68 -13.02 -25.71
C ARG A 80 -2.31 -13.70 -25.60
N THR A 81 -1.44 -13.48 -26.59
CA THR A 81 -0.17 -14.22 -26.66
C THR A 81 0.77 -13.73 -25.56
N MET A 82 1.63 -14.60 -25.02
CA MET A 82 2.66 -14.26 -24.02
C MET A 82 3.39 -12.95 -24.35
N VAL A 83 3.66 -12.73 -25.65
CA VAL A 83 4.42 -11.60 -26.17
C VAL A 83 3.69 -10.28 -25.96
N GLU A 84 2.37 -10.23 -26.20
CA GLU A 84 1.59 -9.00 -26.04
C GLU A 84 1.46 -8.58 -24.58
N ILE A 85 1.27 -9.54 -23.67
CA ILE A 85 1.13 -9.25 -22.23
C ILE A 85 2.46 -8.78 -21.63
N ILE A 86 3.57 -9.41 -22.02
CA ILE A 86 4.90 -8.96 -21.63
C ILE A 86 5.21 -7.57 -22.23
N ALA A 87 4.72 -7.26 -23.43
CA ALA A 87 4.92 -5.94 -24.05
C ALA A 87 4.11 -4.82 -23.39
N ASP A 88 2.92 -5.12 -22.84
CA ASP A 88 2.13 -4.15 -22.06
C ASP A 88 2.76 -3.85 -20.68
N HIS A 89 3.51 -4.80 -20.10
CA HIS A 89 4.17 -4.66 -18.79
C HIS A 89 5.59 -5.27 -18.76
N PRO A 90 6.52 -4.76 -19.60
CA PRO A 90 7.85 -5.34 -19.71
C PRO A 90 8.60 -5.10 -18.40
N ALA A 91 9.14 -6.17 -17.82
CA ALA A 91 9.89 -6.24 -16.55
C ALA A 91 9.08 -6.48 -15.25
N GLU A 92 7.74 -6.43 -15.25
CA GLU A 92 6.99 -6.85 -14.05
C GLU A 92 6.76 -8.36 -14.02
N LEU A 93 6.56 -8.99 -15.18
CA LEU A 93 6.17 -10.40 -15.30
C LEU A 93 7.25 -11.29 -15.91
N VAL A 94 7.44 -12.47 -15.33
CA VAL A 94 8.33 -13.54 -15.81
C VAL A 94 7.51 -14.78 -16.13
N ARG A 95 8.01 -15.61 -17.06
CA ARG A 95 7.41 -16.90 -17.39
C ARG A 95 7.63 -17.89 -16.27
N THR A 96 6.63 -18.70 -15.98
CA THR A 96 6.80 -19.89 -15.14
C THR A 96 7.21 -21.08 -16.02
N ASP A 97 7.32 -22.25 -15.40
CA ASP A 97 7.47 -23.54 -16.08
C ASP A 97 6.22 -23.94 -16.89
N SER A 98 5.05 -23.45 -16.47
CA SER A 98 3.80 -23.64 -17.19
C SER A 98 3.67 -22.60 -18.32
N PRO A 99 3.33 -23.03 -19.55
CA PRO A 99 3.15 -22.10 -20.67
C PRO A 99 1.91 -21.20 -20.53
N ASN A 100 1.01 -21.50 -19.58
CA ASN A 100 -0.25 -20.79 -19.40
C ASN A 100 -0.22 -19.74 -18.29
N PHE A 101 0.88 -19.62 -17.54
CA PHE A 101 0.99 -18.73 -16.40
C PHE A 101 2.24 -17.84 -16.48
N LEU A 102 2.06 -16.59 -16.08
CA LEU A 102 3.13 -15.64 -15.79
C LEU A 102 3.03 -15.23 -14.32
N CYS A 103 4.12 -14.81 -13.72
CA CYS A 103 4.10 -14.27 -12.36
C CYS A 103 5.00 -13.05 -12.22
N SER A 104 4.82 -12.27 -11.16
CA SER A 104 5.69 -11.13 -10.90
C SER A 104 7.13 -11.57 -10.61
N VAL A 105 8.11 -10.79 -11.08
CA VAL A 105 9.52 -10.99 -10.71
C VAL A 105 9.69 -10.75 -9.21
N LEU A 106 10.32 -11.71 -8.51
CA LEU A 106 10.66 -11.58 -7.10
C LEU A 106 12.12 -11.10 -6.94
N PRO A 107 12.44 -10.31 -5.89
CA PRO A 107 13.82 -9.98 -5.57
C PRO A 107 14.67 -11.24 -5.31
N SER A 108 15.93 -11.23 -5.74
CA SER A 108 16.86 -12.35 -5.53
C SER A 108 17.17 -12.60 -4.05
N HIS A 109 17.20 -11.53 -3.25
CA HIS A 109 17.34 -11.59 -1.80
C HIS A 109 16.39 -10.59 -1.17
N TRP A 110 15.62 -11.03 -0.18
CA TRP A 110 14.69 -10.18 0.56
C TRP A 110 14.70 -10.51 2.04
N ARG A 111 14.47 -9.49 2.86
CA ARG A 111 14.37 -9.66 4.31
C ARG A 111 13.09 -10.45 4.63
N CYS A 112 13.21 -11.48 5.46
CA CYS A 112 12.06 -12.25 5.91
C CYS A 112 11.02 -11.36 6.63
N ASN A 113 9.74 -11.73 6.48
CA ASN A 113 8.54 -11.05 6.99
C ASN A 113 8.43 -9.55 6.62
N LYS A 114 9.20 -9.08 5.64
CA LYS A 114 9.09 -7.74 5.07
C LYS A 114 8.20 -7.79 3.82
N THR A 115 7.30 -6.82 3.69
CA THR A 115 6.50 -6.58 2.48
C THR A 115 7.40 -6.51 1.25
N LEU A 116 7.01 -7.17 0.16
CA LEU A 116 7.70 -7.09 -1.13
C LEU A 116 7.64 -5.66 -1.70
N PRO A 117 8.65 -5.22 -2.46
CA PRO A 117 8.65 -3.87 -3.05
C PRO A 117 7.53 -3.70 -4.09
N VAL A 118 7.14 -4.80 -4.74
CA VAL A 118 6.04 -4.86 -5.70
C VAL A 118 5.10 -5.99 -5.27
N ALA A 119 3.79 -5.77 -5.43
CA ALA A 119 2.81 -6.80 -5.12
C ALA A 119 2.96 -7.99 -6.08
N PHE A 120 3.06 -9.19 -5.54
CA PHE A 120 3.14 -10.41 -6.34
C PHE A 120 1.81 -10.68 -7.05
N LYS A 121 1.87 -11.00 -8.33
CA LYS A 121 0.71 -11.33 -9.17
C LYS A 121 0.98 -12.64 -9.90
N VAL A 122 -0.09 -13.40 -10.15
CA VAL A 122 -0.11 -14.52 -11.09
C VAL A 122 -1.10 -14.18 -12.19
N VAL A 123 -0.69 -14.32 -13.44
CA VAL A 123 -1.49 -13.98 -14.63
C VAL A 123 -1.71 -15.24 -15.44
N ALA A 124 -2.96 -15.55 -15.76
CA ALA A 124 -3.35 -16.67 -16.60
C ALA A 124 -3.52 -16.23 -18.06
N LEU A 125 -2.90 -16.94 -18.98
CA LEU A 125 -2.99 -16.67 -20.41
C LEU A 125 -4.21 -17.35 -21.05
N GLY A 126 -4.56 -18.55 -20.57
CA GLY A 126 -5.79 -19.25 -20.91
C GLY A 126 -6.90 -18.97 -19.89
N GLU A 127 -8.16 -19.16 -20.27
CA GLU A 127 -9.34 -18.83 -19.46
C GLU A 127 -9.34 -19.55 -18.10
N VAL A 128 -9.41 -18.78 -17.02
CA VAL A 128 -9.54 -19.30 -15.64
C VAL A 128 -10.73 -18.61 -14.99
N PRO A 129 -11.71 -19.34 -14.46
CA PRO A 129 -12.89 -18.73 -13.85
C PRO A 129 -12.54 -17.77 -12.70
N ASP A 130 -13.18 -16.60 -12.69
CA ASP A 130 -13.11 -15.66 -11.57
C ASP A 130 -13.56 -16.35 -10.28
N GLY A 131 -12.88 -16.05 -9.17
CA GLY A 131 -13.10 -16.72 -7.89
C GLY A 131 -12.19 -17.93 -7.63
N THR A 132 -11.46 -18.41 -8.64
CA THR A 132 -10.48 -19.49 -8.46
C THR A 132 -9.39 -19.06 -7.49
N VAL A 133 -9.19 -19.84 -6.42
CA VAL A 133 -8.17 -19.55 -5.41
C VAL A 133 -6.80 -19.99 -5.92
N VAL A 134 -5.84 -19.07 -5.90
CA VAL A 134 -4.44 -19.31 -6.24
C VAL A 134 -3.62 -19.29 -4.95
N THR A 135 -2.84 -20.33 -4.72
CA THR A 135 -1.94 -20.42 -3.58
C THR A 135 -0.48 -20.47 -4.03
N VAL A 136 0.41 -19.91 -3.22
CA VAL A 136 1.87 -19.94 -3.43
C VAL A 136 2.49 -20.78 -2.34
N MET A 137 3.44 -21.62 -2.74
CA MET A 137 4.31 -22.36 -1.83
C MET A 137 5.76 -22.03 -2.18
N ALA A 138 6.63 -22.10 -1.18
CA ALA A 138 8.07 -21.89 -1.34
C ALA A 138 8.79 -23.01 -0.60
N GLY A 139 9.85 -23.55 -1.22
CA GLY A 139 10.64 -24.59 -0.60
C GLY A 139 11.95 -24.83 -1.33
N ASN A 140 12.91 -25.41 -0.63
CA ASN A 140 14.20 -25.89 -1.15
C ASN A 140 14.64 -27.14 -0.35
N ASP A 141 15.86 -27.62 -0.58
CA ASP A 141 16.38 -28.84 0.05
C ASP A 141 16.50 -28.73 1.59
N GLU A 142 16.73 -27.53 2.12
CA GLU A 142 16.85 -27.29 3.57
C GLU A 142 15.49 -27.07 4.24
N ASN A 143 14.58 -26.41 3.52
CA ASN A 143 13.26 -26.06 4.00
C ASN A 143 12.23 -26.41 2.93
N TYR A 144 11.73 -27.65 2.99
CA TYR A 144 10.80 -28.18 1.99
C TYR A 144 9.51 -27.36 1.85
N SER A 145 9.07 -26.71 2.93
CA SER A 145 7.88 -25.85 2.93
C SER A 145 8.08 -24.66 3.87
N ALA A 146 8.50 -23.54 3.29
CA ALA A 146 8.73 -22.31 4.02
C ALA A 146 7.41 -21.66 4.45
N GLU A 147 7.40 -21.09 5.66
CA GLU A 147 6.27 -20.32 6.15
C GLU A 147 6.07 -19.04 5.32
N LEU A 148 4.85 -18.82 4.84
CA LEU A 148 4.43 -17.65 4.09
C LEU A 148 3.23 -16.97 4.76
N ARG A 149 3.09 -15.66 4.58
CA ARG A 149 1.89 -14.90 4.97
C ARG A 149 1.18 -14.38 3.74
N ASN A 150 -0.16 -14.39 3.78
CA ASN A 150 -1.00 -13.95 2.67
C ASN A 150 -0.67 -14.69 1.36
N ALA A 151 -0.39 -16.00 1.47
CA ALA A 151 0.01 -16.86 0.36
C ALA A 151 -1.15 -17.34 -0.53
N SER A 152 -2.33 -16.75 -0.36
CA SER A 152 -3.52 -17.06 -1.14
C SER A 152 -4.09 -15.78 -1.75
N ALA A 153 -4.52 -15.87 -3.00
CA ALA A 153 -5.19 -14.80 -3.73
C ALA A 153 -6.35 -15.38 -4.54
N VAL A 154 -7.25 -14.52 -4.99
CA VAL A 154 -8.39 -14.90 -5.83
C VAL A 154 -8.13 -14.43 -7.26
N MET A 155 -8.29 -15.32 -8.22
CA MET A 155 -8.24 -15.01 -9.64
C MET A 155 -9.40 -14.09 -10.01
N LYS A 156 -9.09 -12.96 -10.65
CA LYS A 156 -10.07 -12.05 -11.21
C LYS A 156 -9.57 -11.48 -12.52
N ASN A 157 -10.36 -11.63 -13.56
CA ASN A 157 -10.03 -11.19 -14.92
C ASN A 157 -8.64 -11.67 -15.33
N GLN A 158 -8.38 -12.97 -15.13
CA GLN A 158 -7.10 -13.61 -15.46
C GLN A 158 -5.91 -13.17 -14.61
N VAL A 159 -6.11 -12.38 -13.55
CA VAL A 159 -5.04 -11.94 -12.65
C VAL A 159 -5.39 -12.25 -11.19
N ALA A 160 -4.52 -12.98 -10.51
CA ALA A 160 -4.56 -13.16 -9.06
C ALA A 160 -3.50 -12.27 -8.41
N ARG A 161 -3.93 -11.20 -7.73
CA ARG A 161 -3.05 -10.26 -7.03
C ARG A 161 -2.97 -10.60 -5.55
N PHE A 162 -1.77 -10.88 -5.07
CA PHE A 162 -1.53 -11.19 -3.67
C PHE A 162 -1.45 -9.91 -2.84
N ASN A 163 -2.26 -9.85 -1.78
CA ASN A 163 -2.27 -8.72 -0.88
C ASN A 163 -1.16 -8.88 0.16
N ASP A 164 -0.04 -8.19 -0.04
CA ASP A 164 1.08 -8.18 0.91
C ASP A 164 1.61 -9.60 1.20
N LEU A 165 1.93 -10.36 0.14
CA LEU A 165 2.63 -11.65 0.25
C LEU A 165 3.97 -11.44 0.97
N ARG A 166 4.27 -12.29 1.96
CA ARG A 166 5.56 -12.26 2.68
C ARG A 166 6.14 -13.65 2.87
N PHE A 167 7.46 -13.73 2.78
CA PHE A 167 8.26 -14.91 3.08
C PHE A 167 8.73 -14.83 4.53
N VAL A 168 8.25 -15.71 5.41
CA VAL A 168 8.64 -15.74 6.83
C VAL A 168 9.78 -16.73 7.06
N GLY A 169 9.69 -17.92 6.45
CA GLY A 169 10.76 -18.91 6.46
C GLY A 169 12.06 -18.38 5.81
N ARG A 170 13.20 -18.80 6.34
CA ARG A 170 14.53 -18.55 5.75
C ARG A 170 14.90 -19.70 4.82
N SER A 171 15.66 -19.38 3.79
CA SER A 171 16.14 -20.34 2.78
C SER A 171 17.50 -20.99 3.10
N GLY A 172 18.14 -20.59 4.21
CA GLY A 172 19.57 -20.82 4.48
C GLY A 172 20.34 -19.52 4.35
#